data_AF-A0A954SA78-F1
#
_entry.id   AF-A0A954SA78-F1
#
_cell.length_a   1.000
_cell.length_b   1.000
_cell.length_c   1.000
_cell.angle_alpha   90.00
_cell.angle_beta   90.00
_cell.angle_gamma   90.00
#
_symmetry.space_group_name_H-M   'P 1'
#
loop_
_entity.id
_entity.type
_entity.pdbx_description
1 polymer ?
#
loop_
_entity_poly.entity_id
_entity_poly.type
_entity_poly.pdbx_seq_one_letter_code
_entity_poly.pdbx_strand_id
1 'polypeptide(L)'
;MTQDIPAGFITKKQASELYRRSHRQLTRDITKAITINDEQVLAHVALHTDDGQVREGSDVTLELIEQLRVGGRSPMWLIREDWLRETFGLKSEPPPVHEPQPSVPPPPQPTPQPDQSTTEATPSSAAEQKYVTTLEQQVSDLKTDKTALLKLVEELTENQKQSNVLMRNLHELLADRQGIHLPKGEQSSAAVNLPTTASSDAKTVNAEVITSSSKPQPAKKRQPSAKSKQGRKSRSRSPNSRKQAPAKWYQVPTLNRFLGR
;
A
#
# COMPACT_ATOMS: atom_id res chain seq x y z
N MET A 1 7.53 -20.24 16.54
CA MET A 1 8.90 -19.81 16.20
C MET A 1 9.04 -18.39 16.72
N THR A 2 9.78 -18.22 17.80
CA THR A 2 10.18 -16.90 18.33
C THR A 2 11.23 -16.35 17.39
N GLN A 3 10.92 -15.27 16.68
CA GLN A 3 11.89 -14.58 15.83
C GLN A 3 12.87 -13.84 16.75
N ASP A 4 14.16 -14.06 16.56
CA ASP A 4 15.21 -13.39 17.33
C ASP A 4 15.29 -11.92 16.89
N ILE A 5 14.49 -11.08 17.55
CA ILE A 5 14.48 -9.64 17.30
C ILE A 5 15.72 -9.03 18.00
N PRO A 6 16.53 -8.24 17.29
CA PRO A 6 17.69 -7.57 17.88
C PRO A 6 17.27 -6.66 19.05
N ALA A 7 18.10 -6.62 20.11
CA ALA A 7 17.82 -5.83 21.29
C ALA A 7 17.64 -4.34 20.94
N GLY A 8 16.63 -3.70 21.56
CA GLY A 8 16.30 -2.28 21.33
C GLY A 8 15.44 -2.00 20.09
N PHE A 9 15.17 -3.02 19.26
CA PHE A 9 14.23 -2.91 18.15
C PHE A 9 12.88 -3.50 18.51
N ILE A 10 11.82 -2.85 18.02
CA ILE A 10 10.44 -3.33 18.16
C ILE A 10 9.77 -3.44 16.80
N THR A 11 8.78 -4.33 16.72
CA THR A 11 7.98 -4.49 15.50
C THR A 11 7.08 -3.29 15.27
N LYS A 12 6.76 -2.98 14.00
CA LYS A 12 5.76 -1.93 13.67
C LYS A 12 4.43 -2.09 14.40
N LYS A 13 4.02 -3.32 14.69
CA LYS A 13 2.76 -3.61 15.41
C LYS A 13 2.88 -3.14 16.86
N GLN A 14 3.92 -3.55 17.57
CA GLN A 14 4.21 -3.09 18.93
C GLN A 14 4.40 -1.58 18.99
N ALA A 15 5.14 -1.00 18.03
CA ALA A 15 5.31 0.45 17.92
C ALA A 15 3.97 1.19 17.82
N SER A 16 3.01 0.66 17.06
CA SER A 16 1.68 1.29 16.94
C SER A 16 0.79 1.15 18.18
N GLU A 17 1.09 0.18 19.04
CA GLU A 17 0.36 -0.03 20.30
C GLU A 17 0.90 0.89 21.41
N LEU A 18 2.23 1.01 21.50
CA LEU A 18 2.93 1.75 22.55
C LEU A 18 3.03 3.27 22.30
N TYR A 19 3.14 3.68 21.04
CA TYR A 19 3.38 5.05 20.65
C TYR A 19 2.17 5.68 19.98
N ARG A 20 2.14 7.01 19.89
CA ARG A 20 1.03 7.80 19.31
C ARG A 20 1.00 7.77 17.77
N ARG A 21 1.39 6.65 17.14
CA ARG A 21 1.48 6.50 15.69
C ARG A 21 0.72 5.27 15.21
N SER A 22 -0.04 5.43 14.13
CA SER A 22 -0.74 4.29 13.52
C SER A 22 0.22 3.45 12.68
N HIS A 23 -0.09 2.17 12.50
CA HIS A 23 0.69 1.26 11.66
C HIS A 23 0.85 1.77 10.21
N ARG A 24 -0.21 2.37 9.65
CA ARG A 24 -0.20 2.95 8.30
C ARG A 24 0.72 4.17 8.22
N GLN A 25 0.70 5.00 9.27
CA GLN A 25 1.55 6.18 9.36
C GLN A 25 3.03 5.79 9.40
N LEU A 26 3.41 4.83 10.27
CA LEU A 26 4.78 4.31 10.33
C LEU A 26 5.23 3.75 8.99
N THR A 27 4.37 2.96 8.32
CA THR A 27 4.70 2.41 7.00
C THR A 27 4.92 3.51 5.97
N ARG A 28 4.05 4.53 5.96
CA ARG A 28 4.18 5.69 5.06
C ARG A 28 5.47 6.46 5.30
N ASP A 29 5.80 6.70 6.56
CA ASP A 29 6.98 7.49 6.95
C ASP A 29 8.27 6.74 6.57
N ILE A 30 8.34 5.42 6.77
CA ILE A 30 9.45 4.57 6.31
C ILE A 30 9.56 4.57 4.78
N THR A 31 8.46 4.35 4.05
CA THR A 31 8.51 4.38 2.57
C THR A 31 8.96 5.73 2.04
N LYS A 32 8.52 6.83 2.68
CA LYS A 32 8.95 8.18 2.33
C LYS A 32 10.45 8.36 2.59
N ALA A 33 10.95 7.90 3.74
CA ALA A 33 12.37 7.96 4.09
C ALA A 33 13.24 7.21 3.06
N ILE A 34 12.84 6.01 2.64
CA ILE A 34 13.55 5.26 1.58
C ILE A 34 13.50 6.01 0.24
N THR A 35 12.36 6.61 -0.11
CA THR A 35 12.22 7.32 -1.38
C THR A 35 13.12 8.56 -1.46
N ILE A 36 13.32 9.24 -0.33
CA ILE A 36 14.11 10.47 -0.21
C ILE A 36 15.57 10.16 0.18
N ASN A 37 15.89 8.91 0.52
CA ASN A 37 17.14 8.51 1.17
C ASN A 37 17.44 9.33 2.43
N ASP A 38 16.45 9.44 3.32
CA ASP A 38 16.56 10.15 4.59
C ASP A 38 17.37 9.32 5.61
N GLU A 39 18.68 9.54 5.64
CA GLU A 39 19.62 8.81 6.50
C GLU A 39 19.26 8.89 7.98
N GLN A 40 18.70 10.02 8.44
CA GLN A 40 18.35 10.20 9.85
C GLN A 40 17.27 9.22 10.29
N VAL A 41 16.24 9.03 9.46
CA VAL A 41 15.17 8.07 9.77
C VAL A 41 15.63 6.64 9.52
N LEU A 42 16.40 6.41 8.45
CA LEU A 42 16.84 5.07 8.05
C LEU A 42 17.82 4.43 9.03
N ALA A 43 18.65 5.20 9.75
CA ALA A 43 19.54 4.70 10.80
C ALA A 43 18.80 4.04 11.99
N HIS A 44 17.53 4.39 12.19
CA HIS A 44 16.69 3.87 13.27
C HIS A 44 15.72 2.78 12.82
N VAL A 45 15.78 2.38 11.55
CA VAL A 45 14.91 1.37 10.97
C VAL A 45 15.77 0.20 10.48
N ALA A 46 15.27 -1.02 10.64
CA ALA A 46 15.92 -2.22 10.13
C ALA A 46 14.88 -3.13 9.45
N LEU A 47 15.32 -3.86 8.42
CA LEU A 47 14.53 -4.85 7.73
C LEU A 47 14.94 -6.24 8.22
N HIS A 48 14.03 -6.93 8.89
CA HIS A 48 14.19 -8.31 9.30
C HIS A 48 13.52 -9.25 8.29
N THR A 49 14.19 -10.34 7.93
CA THR A 49 13.68 -11.36 7.01
C THR A 49 13.50 -12.68 7.75
N ASP A 50 12.61 -13.56 7.27
CA ASP A 50 12.34 -14.86 7.88
C ASP A 50 13.59 -15.77 8.00
N ASP A 51 14.61 -15.52 7.17
CA ASP A 51 15.92 -16.18 7.21
C ASP A 51 16.78 -15.76 8.44
N GLY A 52 16.26 -14.90 9.32
CA GLY A 52 16.99 -14.34 10.46
C GLY A 52 17.96 -13.22 10.07
N GLN A 53 17.99 -12.80 8.81
CA GLN A 53 18.81 -11.67 8.37
C GLN A 53 18.18 -10.35 8.78
N VAL A 54 18.98 -9.51 9.46
CA VAL A 54 18.67 -8.12 9.76
C VAL A 54 19.54 -7.24 8.86
N ARG A 55 18.90 -6.35 8.11
CA ARG A 55 19.56 -5.33 7.28
C ARG A 55 19.24 -3.96 7.81
N GLU A 56 20.23 -3.08 7.84
CA GLU A 56 20.04 -1.70 8.25
C GLU A 56 19.22 -0.94 7.21
N GLY A 57 18.40 0.02 7.64
CA GLY A 57 17.51 0.78 6.76
C GLY A 57 18.26 1.58 5.70
N SER A 58 19.50 1.99 5.97
CA SER A 58 20.38 2.71 5.02
C SER A 58 20.64 1.93 3.74
N ASP A 59 20.75 0.60 3.85
CA ASP A 59 21.12 -0.28 2.74
C ASP A 59 19.89 -0.82 2.00
N VAL A 60 18.69 -0.51 2.49
CA VAL A 60 17.44 -1.07 1.99
C VAL A 60 16.82 -0.16 0.95
N THR A 61 16.78 -0.64 -0.29
CA THR A 61 16.08 0.00 -1.41
C THR A 61 14.68 -0.60 -1.62
N LEU A 62 13.80 0.14 -2.31
CA LEU A 62 12.48 -0.38 -2.71
C LEU A 62 12.59 -1.62 -3.60
N GLU A 63 13.59 -1.65 -4.49
CA GLU A 63 13.87 -2.80 -5.36
C GLU A 63 14.24 -4.05 -4.56
N LEU A 64 15.06 -3.90 -3.52
CA LEU A 64 15.44 -5.01 -2.65
C LEU A 64 14.23 -5.60 -1.92
N ILE A 65 13.32 -4.75 -1.44
CA ILE A 65 12.10 -5.20 -0.76
C ILE A 65 11.22 -6.01 -1.72
N GLU A 66 11.10 -5.56 -2.97
CA GLU A 66 10.31 -6.27 -3.98
C GLU A 66 10.97 -7.59 -4.36
N GLN A 67 12.29 -7.62 -4.53
CA GLN A 67 13.05 -8.86 -4.78
C GLN A 67 12.84 -9.88 -3.65
N LEU A 68 12.85 -9.44 -2.38
CA LEU A 68 12.57 -10.33 -1.24
C LEU A 68 11.15 -10.91 -1.31
N ARG A 69 10.15 -10.10 -1.65
CA ARG A 69 8.76 -10.56 -1.80
C ARG A 69 8.59 -11.53 -2.95
N VAL A 70 9.17 -11.23 -4.11
CA VAL A 70 9.16 -12.13 -5.28
C VAL A 70 9.86 -13.45 -4.96
N GLY A 71 10.92 -13.40 -4.16
CA GLY A 71 11.61 -14.58 -3.63
C GLY A 71 10.83 -15.35 -2.55
N GLY A 72 9.58 -14.97 -2.25
CA GLY A 72 8.72 -15.66 -1.28
C GLY A 72 9.05 -15.36 0.18
N ARG A 73 9.90 -14.35 0.46
CA ARG A 73 10.27 -13.96 1.82
C ARG A 73 9.33 -12.86 2.33
N SER A 74 9.07 -12.84 3.64
CA SER A 74 8.24 -11.82 4.28
C SER A 74 9.11 -10.78 5.00
N PRO A 75 9.47 -9.66 4.35
CA PRO A 75 10.24 -8.62 5.01
C PRO A 75 9.39 -7.92 6.08
N MET A 76 9.91 -7.87 7.30
CA MET A 76 9.31 -7.19 8.45
C MET A 76 10.16 -5.99 8.85
N TRP A 77 9.52 -4.84 8.98
CA TRP A 77 10.17 -3.63 9.49
C TRP A 77 10.25 -3.66 11.01
N LEU A 78 11.46 -3.42 11.50
CA LEU A 78 11.81 -3.17 12.88
C LEU A 78 12.21 -1.70 13.03
N ILE A 79 11.87 -1.11 14.17
CA ILE A 79 12.15 0.30 14.47
C ILE A 79 12.79 0.36 15.85
N ARG A 80 13.83 1.18 16.04
CA ARG A 80 14.42 1.35 17.37
C ARG A 80 13.43 2.02 18.33
N GLU A 81 13.35 1.48 19.53
CA GLU A 81 12.41 1.90 20.57
C GLU A 81 12.74 3.30 21.13
N ASP A 82 14.02 3.59 21.28
CA ASP A 82 14.56 4.86 21.77
C ASP A 82 14.17 6.03 20.88
N TRP A 83 14.37 5.89 19.57
CA TRP A 83 14.01 6.90 18.58
C TRP A 83 12.50 7.18 18.57
N LEU A 84 11.66 6.14 18.68
CA LEU A 84 10.21 6.30 18.75
C LEU A 84 9.78 7.05 20.02
N ARG A 85 10.46 6.79 21.14
CA ARG A 85 10.21 7.45 22.42
C ARG A 85 10.56 8.92 22.38
N GLU A 86 11.72 9.26 21.84
CA GLU A 86 12.18 10.63 21.68
C GLU A 86 11.30 11.42 20.69
N THR A 87 10.98 10.82 19.54
CA THR A 87 10.30 11.53 18.45
C THR A 87 8.80 11.68 18.67
N PHE A 88 8.13 10.68 19.26
CA PHE A 88 6.66 10.64 19.33
C PHE A 88 6.10 10.61 20.75
N GLY A 89 6.92 10.30 21.75
CA GLY A 89 6.48 10.07 23.11
C GLY A 89 5.61 8.82 23.28
N LEU A 90 5.53 8.35 24.52
CA LEU A 90 4.66 7.23 24.88
C LEU A 90 3.20 7.65 24.79
N LYS A 91 2.32 6.71 24.43
CA LYS A 91 0.89 6.96 24.35
C LYS A 91 0.26 7.26 25.71
N SER A 92 0.83 6.73 26.79
CA SER A 92 0.41 6.93 28.18
C SER A 92 0.87 8.26 28.78
N GLU A 93 1.86 8.92 28.18
CA GLU A 93 2.41 10.17 28.67
C GLU A 93 1.69 11.34 28.01
N PRO A 94 1.41 12.47 28.69
CA PRO A 94 0.90 13.68 28.04
C PRO A 94 1.80 14.03 26.84
N PRO A 95 1.23 14.51 25.72
CA PRO A 95 2.04 14.85 24.55
C PRO A 95 3.17 15.77 25.00
N PRO A 96 4.43 15.52 24.62
CA PRO A 96 5.50 16.45 24.93
C PRO A 96 5.06 17.82 24.48
N VAL A 97 5.11 18.80 25.39
CA VAL A 97 4.96 20.20 25.03
C VAL A 97 6.16 20.49 24.15
N HIS A 98 5.99 20.33 22.83
CA HIS A 98 6.92 20.94 21.89
C HIS A 98 6.83 22.42 22.20
N GLU A 99 7.84 22.94 22.89
CA GLU A 99 8.12 24.36 22.87
C GLU A 99 8.11 24.76 21.39
N PRO A 100 7.27 25.72 20.99
CA PRO A 100 7.31 26.23 19.64
C PRO A 100 8.75 26.68 19.41
N GLN A 101 9.40 25.98 18.47
CA GLN A 101 10.71 26.35 17.95
C GLN A 101 10.68 27.87 17.72
N PRO A 102 11.63 28.65 18.26
CA PRO A 102 11.61 30.10 18.09
C PRO A 102 11.56 30.37 16.59
N SER A 103 10.46 30.99 16.16
CA SER A 103 10.27 31.46 14.80
C SER A 103 11.53 32.21 14.42
N VAL A 104 12.31 31.64 13.50
CA VAL A 104 13.43 32.35 12.87
C VAL A 104 12.83 33.67 12.37
N PRO A 105 13.31 34.82 12.86
CA PRO A 105 12.76 36.09 12.44
C PRO A 105 12.89 36.19 10.91
N PRO A 106 11.87 36.75 10.23
CA PRO A 106 11.94 36.96 8.78
C PRO A 106 13.23 37.73 8.45
N PRO A 107 13.88 37.44 7.30
CA PRO A 107 15.05 38.19 6.88
C PRO A 107 14.70 39.69 6.88
N PRO A 108 15.63 40.57 7.32
CA PRO A 108 15.34 41.99 7.46
C PRO A 108 14.85 42.55 6.13
N GLN A 109 13.69 43.21 6.18
CA GLN A 109 13.22 44.05 5.09
C GLN A 109 14.32 45.08 4.76
N PRO A 110 14.79 45.18 3.51
CA PRO A 110 15.70 46.23 3.13
C PRO A 110 14.99 47.57 3.30
N THR A 111 15.56 48.39 4.18
CA THR A 111 15.16 49.77 4.41
C THR A 111 15.41 50.56 3.11
N PRO A 112 14.46 51.34 2.59
CA PRO A 112 14.74 52.24 1.48
C PRO A 112 15.62 53.38 1.99
N GLN A 113 16.91 53.36 1.65
CA GLN A 113 17.75 54.55 1.70
C GLN A 113 17.41 55.46 0.51
N PRO A 114 17.30 56.78 0.71
CA PRO A 114 17.09 57.72 -0.38
C PRO A 114 18.42 58.05 -1.06
N ASP A 115 18.35 58.06 -2.39
CA ASP A 115 19.17 58.79 -3.35
C ASP A 115 20.68 58.86 -3.12
N GLN A 116 21.41 58.07 -3.91
CA GLN A 116 22.52 58.62 -4.69
C GLN A 116 22.64 57.89 -6.03
N SER A 117 22.63 58.72 -7.07
CA SER A 117 22.60 58.38 -8.48
C SER A 117 23.84 57.61 -8.89
N THR A 118 23.69 56.43 -9.49
CA THR A 118 24.65 55.93 -10.48
C THR A 118 23.90 55.14 -11.55
N THR A 119 23.96 55.71 -12.74
CA THR A 119 23.52 55.19 -14.01
C THR A 119 24.20 53.86 -14.32
N GLU A 120 23.48 52.74 -14.29
CA GLU A 120 23.82 51.56 -15.09
C GLU A 120 22.56 50.77 -15.44
N ALA A 121 22.04 51.04 -16.63
CA ALA A 121 20.95 50.29 -17.24
C ALA A 121 21.44 48.85 -17.53
N THR A 122 21.02 47.90 -16.70
CA THR A 122 21.28 46.48 -16.90
C THR A 122 20.03 45.83 -17.53
N PRO A 123 20.12 45.17 -18.70
CA PRO A 123 18.97 44.55 -19.37
C PRO A 123 18.64 43.17 -18.74
N SER A 124 18.16 43.15 -17.49
CA SER A 124 17.87 41.90 -16.74
C SER A 124 16.45 41.35 -16.92
N SER A 125 15.55 42.06 -17.61
CA SER A 125 14.13 41.66 -17.72
C SER A 125 13.88 40.55 -18.76
N ALA A 126 14.66 40.49 -19.83
CA ALA A 126 14.42 39.56 -20.93
C ALA A 126 14.82 38.10 -20.62
N ALA A 127 15.81 37.90 -19.74
CA ALA A 127 16.24 36.56 -19.34
C ALA A 127 15.24 35.91 -18.37
N GLU A 128 14.70 36.69 -17.44
CA GLU A 128 13.67 36.24 -16.50
C GLU A 128 12.36 35.90 -17.22
N GLN A 129 11.94 36.72 -18.20
CA GLN A 129 10.75 36.43 -19.00
C GLN A 129 10.88 35.12 -19.78
N LYS A 130 12.05 34.81 -20.34
CA LYS A 130 12.30 33.52 -21.03
C LYS A 130 12.22 32.33 -20.07
N TYR A 131 12.67 32.49 -18.84
CA TYR A 131 12.57 31.44 -17.83
C TYR A 131 11.12 31.16 -17.44
N VAL A 132 10.33 32.22 -17.24
CA VAL A 132 8.89 32.13 -16.95
C VAL A 132 8.13 31.44 -18.09
N THR A 133 8.35 31.85 -19.35
CA THR A 133 7.68 31.21 -20.49
C THR A 133 8.06 29.74 -20.64
N THR A 134 9.33 29.39 -20.36
CA THR A 134 9.78 27.98 -20.40
C THR A 134 9.09 27.15 -19.31
N LEU A 135 8.92 27.69 -18.11
CA LEU A 135 8.19 27.02 -17.03
C LEU A 135 6.70 26.88 -17.34
N GLU A 136 6.06 27.91 -17.90
CA GLU A 136 4.67 27.84 -18.32
C GLU A 136 4.45 26.77 -19.40
N GLN A 137 5.39 26.68 -20.35
CA GLN A 137 5.40 25.62 -21.36
C GLN A 137 5.48 24.23 -20.71
N GLN A 138 6.43 24.00 -19.80
CA GLN A 138 6.57 22.72 -19.11
C GLN A 138 5.32 22.34 -18.29
N VAL A 139 4.69 23.32 -17.64
CA VAL A 139 3.45 23.07 -16.88
C VAL A 139 2.30 22.72 -17.83
N SER A 140 2.25 23.32 -19.02
CA SER A 140 1.27 22.95 -20.05
C SER A 140 1.49 21.51 -20.53
N ASP A 141 2.73 21.15 -20.85
CA ASP A 141 3.10 19.81 -21.34
C ASP A 141 2.80 18.73 -20.30
N LEU A 142 3.14 18.99 -19.03
CA LEU A 142 2.81 18.07 -17.93
C LEU A 142 1.31 17.91 -17.71
N LYS A 143 0.51 18.95 -17.96
CA LYS A 143 -0.95 18.84 -17.90
C LYS A 143 -1.47 17.98 -19.04
N THR A 144 -0.95 18.15 -20.26
CA THR A 144 -1.34 17.30 -21.38
C THR A 144 -0.98 15.85 -21.13
N ASP A 145 0.24 15.57 -20.66
CA ASP A 145 0.69 14.21 -20.34
C ASP A 145 -0.16 13.56 -19.26
N LYS A 146 -0.47 14.29 -18.19
CA LYS A 146 -1.38 13.82 -17.14
C LYS A 146 -2.75 13.43 -17.71
N THR A 147 -3.31 14.24 -18.61
CA THR A 147 -4.61 13.91 -19.22
C THR A 147 -4.52 12.70 -20.16
N ALA A 148 -3.42 12.54 -20.88
CA ALA A 148 -3.18 11.37 -21.72
C ALA A 148 -3.05 10.08 -20.89
N LEU A 149 -2.30 10.12 -19.78
CA LEU A 149 -2.17 9.00 -18.86
C LEU A 149 -3.51 8.61 -18.22
N LEU A 150 -4.35 9.59 -17.85
CA LEU A 150 -5.68 9.31 -17.31
C LEU A 150 -6.57 8.60 -18.33
N LYS A 151 -6.54 9.01 -19.60
CA LYS A 151 -7.26 8.32 -20.68
C LYS A 151 -6.77 6.89 -20.87
N LEU A 152 -5.45 6.66 -20.82
CA LEU A 152 -4.86 5.33 -20.97
C LEU A 152 -5.27 4.41 -19.82
N VAL A 153 -5.30 4.92 -18.59
CA VAL A 153 -5.80 4.18 -17.43
C VAL A 153 -7.27 3.81 -17.59
N GLU A 154 -8.11 4.75 -18.05
CA GLU A 154 -9.53 4.47 -18.31
C GLU A 154 -9.72 3.35 -19.35
N GLU A 155 -8.99 3.41 -20.46
CA GLU A 155 -8.99 2.38 -21.50
C GLU A 155 -8.54 1.00 -20.96
N LEU A 156 -7.49 0.97 -20.13
CA LEU A 156 -6.99 -0.25 -19.52
C LEU A 156 -8.04 -0.87 -18.58
N THR A 157 -8.74 -0.03 -17.81
CA THR A 157 -9.83 -0.52 -16.93
C THR A 157 -11.01 -1.06 -17.72
N GLU A 158 -11.34 -0.47 -18.88
CA GLU A 158 -12.42 -0.93 -19.73
C GLU A 158 -12.08 -2.26 -20.41
N ASN A 159 -10.85 -2.39 -20.93
CA ASN A 159 -10.34 -3.66 -21.44
C ASN A 159 -10.34 -4.77 -20.38
N GLN A 160 -10.00 -4.44 -19.13
CA GLN A 160 -10.07 -5.39 -18.02
C GLN A 160 -11.52 -5.83 -17.73
N LYS A 161 -12.49 -4.92 -17.79
CA LYS A 161 -13.92 -5.28 -17.64
C LYS A 161 -14.37 -6.20 -18.76
N GLN A 162 -14.02 -5.90 -20.01
CA GLN A 162 -14.36 -6.73 -21.17
C GLN A 162 -13.74 -8.13 -21.05
N SER A 163 -12.48 -8.22 -20.65
CA SER A 163 -11.80 -9.49 -20.37
C SER A 163 -12.51 -10.30 -19.27
N ASN A 164 -12.91 -9.66 -18.18
CA ASN A 164 -13.67 -10.31 -17.11
C ASN A 164 -15.05 -10.82 -17.57
N VAL A 165 -15.73 -10.08 -18.45
CA VAL A 165 -17.00 -10.52 -19.05
C VAL A 165 -16.77 -11.76 -19.94
N LEU A 166 -15.74 -11.74 -20.78
CA LEU A 166 -15.38 -12.90 -21.62
C LEU A 166 -15.08 -14.14 -20.77
N MET A 167 -14.32 -13.99 -19.68
CA MET A 167 -14.03 -15.08 -18.75
C MET A 167 -15.29 -15.65 -18.11
N ARG A 168 -16.25 -14.79 -17.71
CA ARG A 168 -17.55 -15.27 -17.19
C ARG A 168 -18.34 -16.03 -18.25
N ASN A 169 -18.42 -15.52 -19.47
CA ASN A 169 -19.13 -16.19 -20.56
C ASN A 169 -18.48 -17.55 -20.89
N LEU A 170 -17.15 -17.64 -20.84
CA LEU A 170 -16.43 -18.90 -21.02
C LEU A 170 -16.75 -19.89 -19.89
N HIS A 171 -16.80 -19.43 -18.64
CA HIS A 171 -17.20 -20.27 -17.51
C HIS A 171 -18.64 -20.76 -17.65
N GLU A 172 -19.56 -19.92 -18.13
CA GLU A 172 -20.95 -20.28 -18.39
C GLU A 172 -21.06 -21.35 -19.49
N LEU A 173 -20.39 -21.16 -20.62
CA LEU A 173 -20.34 -22.15 -21.72
C LEU A 173 -19.73 -23.50 -21.28
N LEU A 174 -18.68 -23.46 -20.45
CA LEU A 174 -18.07 -24.68 -19.91
C LEU A 174 -19.00 -25.38 -18.91
N ALA A 175 -19.73 -24.64 -18.09
CA ALA A 175 -20.71 -25.19 -17.15
C ALA A 175 -21.87 -25.88 -17.90
N ASP A 176 -22.40 -25.24 -18.95
CA ASP A 176 -23.47 -25.78 -19.80
C ASP A 176 -23.06 -27.10 -20.47
N ARG A 177 -21.81 -27.17 -20.98
CA ARG A 177 -21.30 -28.38 -21.65
C ARG A 177 -21.06 -29.54 -20.70
N GLN A 178 -20.73 -29.26 -19.43
CA GLN A 178 -20.45 -30.32 -18.45
C GLN A 178 -21.72 -30.80 -17.73
N GLY A 179 -22.88 -30.17 -17.93
CA GLY A 179 -24.12 -30.53 -17.22
C GLY A 179 -24.02 -30.32 -15.70
N ILE A 180 -22.99 -29.62 -15.23
CA ILE A 180 -22.77 -29.31 -13.82
C ILE A 180 -23.42 -27.95 -13.59
N HIS A 181 -24.71 -27.95 -13.26
CA HIS A 181 -25.36 -26.77 -12.69
C HIS A 181 -24.65 -26.39 -11.38
N LEU A 182 -23.71 -25.44 -11.44
CA LEU A 182 -23.24 -24.77 -10.23
C LEU A 182 -24.43 -24.00 -9.63
N PRO A 183 -24.73 -24.17 -8.33
CA PRO A 183 -25.81 -23.43 -7.70
C PRO A 183 -25.54 -21.94 -7.85
N LYS A 184 -26.57 -21.19 -8.30
CA LYS A 184 -26.63 -19.72 -8.23
C LYS A 184 -26.41 -19.31 -6.76
N GLY A 185 -25.16 -19.07 -6.40
CA GLY A 185 -24.77 -18.65 -5.07
C GLY A 185 -25.28 -17.24 -4.81
N GLU A 186 -26.12 -17.13 -3.78
CA GLU A 186 -26.47 -15.88 -3.13
C GLU A 186 -25.22 -15.03 -2.90
N GLN A 187 -25.37 -13.73 -3.15
CA GLN A 187 -24.38 -12.71 -2.89
C GLN A 187 -23.98 -12.72 -1.41
N SER A 188 -22.86 -13.37 -1.11
CA SER A 188 -22.11 -13.14 0.12
C SER A 188 -20.77 -12.52 -0.28
N SER A 189 -20.70 -11.21 -0.09
CA SER A 189 -19.49 -10.40 -0.17
C SER A 189 -18.54 -10.84 0.95
N ALA A 190 -17.69 -11.82 0.65
CA ALA A 190 -16.52 -12.16 1.45
C ALA A 190 -15.32 -12.22 0.51
N ALA A 191 -14.52 -11.16 0.54
CA ALA A 191 -13.20 -11.11 -0.07
C ALA A 191 -12.33 -12.21 0.55
N VAL A 192 -11.93 -13.19 -0.27
CA VAL A 192 -10.85 -14.12 0.08
C VAL A 192 -9.93 -14.25 -1.12
N ASN A 193 -8.66 -14.03 -0.82
CA ASN A 193 -7.54 -13.96 -1.72
C ASN A 193 -7.21 -15.32 -2.38
N LEU A 194 -6.68 -15.19 -3.60
CA LEU A 194 -5.82 -16.07 -4.42
C LEU A 194 -5.11 -17.26 -3.73
N PRO A 195 -4.81 -18.34 -4.49
CA PRO A 195 -3.49 -18.39 -5.11
C PRO A 195 -3.49 -18.79 -6.60
N THR A 196 -2.84 -17.97 -7.41
CA THR A 196 -2.39 -18.24 -8.77
C THR A 196 -1.14 -19.11 -8.72
N THR A 197 -1.22 -20.36 -9.16
CA THR A 197 -0.06 -21.19 -9.51
C THR A 197 0.29 -20.92 -10.97
N ALA A 198 1.32 -20.10 -11.20
CA ALA A 198 1.98 -20.01 -12.49
C ALA A 198 3.02 -21.13 -12.56
N SER A 199 2.73 -22.17 -13.36
CA SER A 199 3.72 -23.14 -13.82
C SER A 199 4.22 -22.65 -15.18
N SER A 200 5.51 -22.37 -15.26
CA SER A 200 6.23 -22.17 -16.51
C SER A 200 6.34 -23.49 -17.27
N ASP A 201 6.13 -23.46 -18.59
CA ASP A 201 6.77 -24.45 -19.44
C ASP A 201 7.03 -23.87 -20.84
N ALA A 202 8.31 -23.71 -21.14
CA ALA A 202 8.86 -23.62 -22.47
C ALA A 202 10.32 -24.05 -22.38
N LYS A 203 10.67 -25.18 -23.01
CA LYS A 203 11.57 -25.25 -24.18
C LYS A 203 12.26 -26.63 -24.34
N THR A 204 12.09 -27.18 -25.55
CA THR A 204 13.04 -28.02 -26.32
C THR A 204 13.07 -29.55 -26.16
N VAL A 205 12.45 -30.19 -27.17
CA VAL A 205 12.90 -31.33 -28.00
C VAL A 205 14.25 -31.98 -27.66
N ASN A 206 14.26 -33.29 -27.35
CA ASN A 206 14.95 -34.27 -28.21
C ASN A 206 14.59 -35.74 -27.91
N ALA A 207 14.83 -36.53 -28.95
CA ALA A 207 14.47 -37.90 -29.27
C ALA A 207 14.85 -39.04 -28.28
N GLU A 208 13.89 -39.96 -28.12
CA GLU A 208 13.95 -41.41 -28.41
C GLU A 208 14.62 -42.42 -27.44
N VAL A 209 14.00 -43.60 -27.45
CA VAL A 209 14.48 -44.95 -27.08
C VAL A 209 13.93 -45.59 -25.78
N ILE A 210 12.76 -46.25 -25.97
CA ILE A 210 12.37 -47.63 -25.57
C ILE A 210 13.01 -48.24 -24.30
N THR A 211 12.20 -48.59 -23.27
CA THR A 211 11.87 -49.99 -22.85
C THR A 211 11.13 -50.08 -21.49
N SER A 212 9.93 -50.67 -21.55
CA SER A 212 9.46 -51.82 -20.76
C SER A 212 9.48 -51.85 -19.21
N SER A 213 8.26 -52.07 -18.68
CA SER A 213 7.86 -53.15 -17.75
C SER A 213 7.59 -52.83 -16.26
N SER A 214 6.34 -53.12 -15.86
CA SER A 214 5.85 -53.73 -14.60
C SER A 214 6.22 -53.06 -13.25
N LYS A 215 5.32 -52.83 -12.28
CA LYS A 215 4.34 -53.74 -11.66
C LYS A 215 3.50 -52.92 -10.66
N PRO A 216 2.21 -53.25 -10.42
CA PRO A 216 1.37 -52.58 -9.41
C PRO A 216 1.45 -53.32 -8.06
N GLN A 217 1.40 -52.60 -6.93
CA GLN A 217 1.21 -53.19 -5.59
C GLN A 217 0.50 -52.23 -4.62
N PRO A 218 -0.14 -52.75 -3.55
CA PRO A 218 -1.58 -52.58 -3.37
C PRO A 218 -2.02 -51.70 -2.19
N ALA A 219 -3.31 -51.38 -2.25
CA ALA A 219 -4.14 -50.84 -1.19
C ALA A 219 -4.00 -51.57 0.17
N LYS A 220 -3.96 -50.80 1.25
CA LYS A 220 -4.36 -51.26 2.58
C LYS A 220 -5.66 -50.59 3.02
N LYS A 221 -6.57 -51.48 3.40
CA LYS A 221 -7.96 -51.35 3.81
C LYS A 221 -8.05 -51.07 5.32
N ARG A 222 -9.11 -50.32 5.70
CA ARG A 222 -9.99 -50.50 6.89
C ARG A 222 -9.38 -50.15 8.27
N GLN A 223 -10.09 -49.61 9.26
CA GLN A 223 -11.50 -49.22 9.47
C GLN A 223 -11.61 -48.37 10.78
N PRO A 224 -12.80 -47.89 11.18
CA PRO A 224 -13.01 -46.70 12.02
C PRO A 224 -13.12 -47.01 13.52
N SER A 225 -12.92 -46.00 14.36
CA SER A 225 -13.45 -45.96 15.72
C SER A 225 -14.54 -44.90 15.84
N ALA A 226 -15.71 -45.38 16.22
CA ALA A 226 -16.94 -44.64 16.37
C ALA A 226 -17.02 -43.84 17.68
N LYS A 227 -17.81 -42.75 17.63
CA LYS A 227 -18.73 -42.23 18.66
C LYS A 227 -18.17 -41.76 20.02
N SER A 228 -18.37 -40.48 20.32
CA SER A 228 -19.14 -40.00 21.49
C SER A 228 -19.38 -38.47 21.33
N LYS A 229 -20.58 -38.05 20.89
CA LYS A 229 -21.72 -37.55 21.68
C LYS A 229 -21.51 -36.24 22.48
N GLN A 230 -22.27 -35.24 22.01
CA GLN A 230 -23.11 -34.29 22.76
C GLN A 230 -22.44 -33.17 23.58
N GLY A 231 -22.80 -31.92 23.23
CA GLY A 231 -22.55 -30.78 24.11
C GLY A 231 -22.89 -29.40 23.53
N ARG A 232 -24.11 -29.21 23.02
CA ARG A 232 -24.67 -27.88 22.73
C ARG A 232 -24.59 -26.97 23.98
N LYS A 233 -23.93 -25.81 23.89
CA LYS A 233 -24.43 -24.53 24.47
C LYS A 233 -23.98 -23.35 23.63
N SER A 234 -24.92 -22.90 22.81
CA SER A 234 -25.04 -21.56 22.23
C SER A 234 -24.88 -20.46 23.29
N ARG A 235 -23.92 -19.56 23.09
CA ARG A 235 -23.97 -18.20 23.64
C ARG A 235 -23.93 -17.21 22.48
N SER A 236 -25.14 -16.94 22.00
CA SER A 236 -25.50 -15.72 21.28
C SER A 236 -25.15 -14.52 22.16
N ARG A 237 -24.18 -13.71 21.73
CA ARG A 237 -24.02 -12.34 22.19
C ARG A 237 -24.35 -11.44 21.00
N SER A 238 -25.55 -10.89 21.07
CA SER A 238 -26.05 -9.83 20.18
C SER A 238 -25.06 -8.65 20.16
N PRO A 239 -24.67 -8.15 18.97
CA PRO A 239 -24.15 -6.80 18.85
C PRO A 239 -25.33 -5.82 18.75
N ASN A 240 -25.31 -4.87 19.68
CA ASN A 240 -26.22 -3.76 19.82
C ASN A 240 -26.27 -2.92 18.52
N SER A 241 -27.31 -3.12 17.71
CA SER A 241 -27.56 -2.34 16.50
C SER A 241 -28.08 -0.95 16.89
N ARG A 242 -27.17 -0.03 17.21
CA ARG A 242 -27.50 1.39 17.29
C ARG A 242 -27.65 1.89 15.84
N LYS A 243 -28.90 2.02 15.40
CA LYS A 243 -29.31 2.58 14.11
C LYS A 243 -28.69 3.98 13.96
N GLN A 244 -27.56 4.08 13.29
CA GLN A 244 -27.10 5.34 12.70
C GLN A 244 -27.87 5.51 11.40
N ALA A 245 -28.67 6.58 11.32
CA ALA A 245 -29.30 6.99 10.09
C ALA A 245 -28.23 7.25 9.02
N PRO A 246 -28.46 6.89 7.75
CA PRO A 246 -27.51 7.22 6.69
C PRO A 246 -27.41 8.74 6.57
N ALA A 247 -26.19 9.25 6.74
CA ALA A 247 -25.86 10.63 6.44
C ALA A 247 -26.08 10.86 4.95
N LYS A 248 -27.17 11.55 4.59
CA LYS A 248 -27.46 11.98 3.23
C LYS A 248 -26.46 13.08 2.84
N TRP A 249 -25.33 12.69 2.27
CA TRP A 249 -24.29 13.62 1.78
C TRP A 249 -24.60 14.27 0.42
N TYR A 250 -25.80 14.05 -0.12
CA TYR A 250 -26.31 14.81 -1.27
C TYR A 250 -27.56 15.56 -0.85
N GLN A 251 -27.37 16.69 -0.16
CA GLN A 251 -28.38 17.73 -0.11
C GLN A 251 -27.83 18.91 -0.90
N VAL A 252 -28.15 18.91 -2.20
CA VAL A 252 -27.88 20.03 -3.09
C VAL A 252 -28.71 21.21 -2.58
N PRO A 253 -28.12 22.39 -2.29
CA PRO A 253 -28.90 23.56 -1.91
C PRO A 253 -29.77 23.96 -3.12
N THR A 254 -31.08 23.77 -3.01
CA THR A 254 -32.04 24.27 -3.99
C THR A 254 -32.12 25.79 -3.87
N LEU A 255 -31.79 26.49 -4.96
CA LEU A 255 -31.77 27.94 -5.16
C LEU A 255 -33.18 28.60 -5.13
N ASN A 256 -34.05 28.24 -4.18
CA ASN A 256 -35.42 28.78 -4.12
C ASN A 256 -35.60 29.92 -3.09
N ARG A 257 -34.59 30.79 -2.91
CA ARG A 257 -34.72 31.96 -2.01
C ARG A 257 -34.48 33.33 -2.64
N PHE A 258 -34.43 33.43 -3.97
CA PHE A 258 -34.21 34.73 -4.65
C PHE A 258 -35.43 35.35 -5.33
N LEU A 259 -36.64 34.81 -5.15
CA LEU A 259 -37.86 35.43 -5.68
C LEU A 259 -38.95 35.44 -4.62
N GLY A 260 -39.02 36.54 -3.88
CA GLY A 260 -40.08 36.86 -2.93
C GLY A 260 -39.98 38.33 -2.55
N ARG A 261 -40.49 39.19 -3.44
CA ARG A 261 -41.05 40.51 -3.09
C ARG A 261 -42.36 40.31 -2.35
#